data_AF-A0A8S3XFL7-F1
#
_entry.id   AF-A0A8S3XFL7-F1
#
_cell.length_a   1.000
_cell.length_b   1.000
_cell.length_c   1.000
_cell.angle_alpha   90.00
_cell.angle_beta   90.00
_cell.angle_gamma   90.00
#
_symmetry.space_group_name_H-M   'P 1'
#
loop_
_entity.id
_entity.type
_entity.pdbx_description
1 polymer ?
#
loop_
_entity_poly.entity_id
_entity_poly.type
_entity_poly.pdbx_seq_one_letter_code
_entity_poly.pdbx_strand_id
1 'polypeptide(L)'
;MKWKDKRDVLLLSTKHSVRFQNVGKRNKVISKPKIVVDYNGAKGAVDMSDQMAAYSTPLRKSIKWYKKYAINLLLNTAVVNALVLYQSVIGKKIQMADFRLELLKSFCSQQDVPIARPRRMIHKLQQKEGQARTSRRACVNC
;
A
#
# COMPACT_ATOMS: atom_id res chain seq x y z
N MET A 1 32.98 -9.34 -6.55
CA MET A 1 33.57 -10.03 -5.37
C MET A 1 32.78 -11.31 -5.12
N LYS A 2 33.46 -12.43 -4.88
CA LYS A 2 32.83 -13.69 -4.48
C LYS A 2 33.15 -13.95 -3.00
N TRP A 3 32.14 -14.12 -2.16
CA TRP A 3 32.29 -14.47 -0.75
C TRP A 3 31.47 -15.71 -0.44
N LYS A 4 32.02 -16.63 0.37
CA LYS A 4 31.36 -17.89 0.71
C LYS A 4 30.91 -17.86 2.17
N ASP A 5 29.61 -17.96 2.37
CA ASP A 5 29.02 -18.26 3.69
C ASP A 5 28.66 -19.76 3.72
N LYS A 6 27.38 -20.12 3.92
CA LYS A 6 26.89 -21.49 3.63
C LYS A 6 26.86 -21.82 2.13
N ARG A 7 26.69 -20.80 1.30
CA ARG A 7 26.67 -20.88 -0.17
C ARG A 7 27.49 -19.72 -0.72
N ASP A 8 27.84 -19.81 -2.00
CA ASP A 8 28.53 -18.73 -2.69
C ASP A 8 27.63 -17.51 -2.84
N VAL A 9 28.14 -16.35 -2.48
CA VAL A 9 27.49 -15.04 -2.60
C VAL A 9 28.33 -14.17 -3.53
N LEU A 10 27.71 -13.77 -4.64
CA LEU A 10 28.32 -12.87 -5.63
C LEU A 10 27.83 -11.45 -5.37
N LEU A 11 28.77 -10.51 -5.28
CA LEU A 11 28.53 -9.13 -4.89
C LEU A 11 29.18 -8.17 -5.87
N LEU A 12 28.44 -7.10 -6.20
CA LEU A 12 28.90 -5.98 -7.01
C LEU A 12 28.67 -4.69 -6.22
N SER A 13 29.66 -3.79 -6.22
CA SER A 13 29.51 -2.44 -5.68
C SER A 13 30.47 -1.49 -6.35
N THR A 14 30.02 -0.24 -6.49
CA THR A 14 30.80 0.89 -6.99
C THR A 14 31.45 1.70 -5.86
N LYS A 15 31.09 1.45 -4.59
CA LYS A 15 31.51 2.24 -3.42
C LYS A 15 32.43 1.46 -2.48
N HIS A 16 32.21 0.16 -2.31
CA HIS A 16 32.86 -0.62 -1.27
C HIS A 16 34.15 -1.27 -1.77
N SER A 17 35.25 -1.05 -1.05
CA SER A 17 36.49 -1.84 -1.19
C SER A 17 36.35 -3.26 -0.61
N VAL A 18 37.32 -4.15 -0.88
CA VAL A 18 37.38 -5.54 -0.36
C VAL A 18 37.75 -5.62 1.14
N ARG A 19 37.19 -4.73 1.96
CA ARG A 19 37.44 -4.70 3.40
C ARG A 19 36.46 -5.61 4.13
N PHE A 20 36.93 -6.22 5.21
CA PHE A 20 36.13 -7.03 6.10
C PHE A 20 35.87 -6.30 7.41
N GLN A 21 34.76 -6.64 8.06
CA GLN A 21 34.33 -6.12 9.34
C GLN A 21 33.94 -7.27 10.25
N ASN A 22 34.38 -7.21 11.50
CA ASN A 22 34.00 -8.14 12.54
C ASN A 22 32.56 -7.85 12.99
N VAL A 23 31.70 -8.85 12.92
CA VAL A 23 30.30 -8.76 13.33
C VAL A 23 30.04 -9.79 14.44
N GLY A 24 29.48 -9.33 15.55
CA GLY A 24 29.04 -10.21 16.64
C GLY A 24 27.76 -10.97 16.26
N LYS A 25 27.76 -12.29 16.47
CA LYS A 25 26.59 -13.16 16.27
C LYS A 25 26.52 -14.20 17.39
N ARG A 26 25.48 -14.12 18.25
CA ARG A 26 25.15 -15.10 19.31
C ARG A 26 26.39 -15.82 19.88
N ASN A 27 27.28 -15.06 20.53
CA ASN A 27 28.52 -15.50 21.18
C ASN A 27 29.74 -15.80 20.28
N LYS A 28 29.73 -15.42 19.00
CA LYS A 28 30.90 -15.54 18.11
C LYS A 28 31.14 -14.24 17.35
N VAL A 29 32.40 -13.89 17.16
CA VAL A 29 32.81 -12.80 16.25
C VAL A 29 33.09 -13.42 14.89
N ILE A 30 32.37 -12.98 13.86
CA ILE A 30 32.51 -13.48 12.49
C ILE A 30 32.96 -12.31 11.62
N SER A 31 34.06 -12.51 10.89
CA SER A 31 34.52 -11.54 9.88
C SER A 31 33.68 -11.67 8.61
N LYS A 32 33.02 -10.59 8.21
CA LYS A 32 32.20 -10.52 6.99
C LYS A 32 32.69 -9.39 6.10
N PRO A 33 32.54 -9.48 4.77
CA PRO A 33 32.82 -8.36 3.89
C PRO A 33 31.96 -7.16 4.30
N LYS A 34 32.56 -5.97 4.40
CA LYS A 34 31.84 -4.74 4.78
C LYS A 34 30.65 -4.47 3.86
N ILE A 35 30.82 -4.72 2.57
CA ILE A 35 29.76 -4.66 1.55
C ILE A 35 28.52 -5.51 1.92
N VAL A 36 28.70 -6.68 2.53
CA VAL A 36 27.58 -7.56 2.94
C VAL A 36 26.88 -7.00 4.17
N VAL A 37 27.62 -6.41 5.10
CA VAL A 37 27.06 -5.77 6.29
C VAL A 37 26.21 -4.57 5.88
N ASP A 38 26.79 -3.67 5.09
CA ASP A 38 26.14 -2.45 4.63
C ASP A 38 24.91 -2.77 3.76
N TYR A 39 25.01 -3.75 2.85
CA TYR A 39 23.87 -4.21 2.04
C TYR A 39 22.74 -4.78 2.90
N ASN A 40 23.05 -5.64 3.87
CA ASN A 40 22.02 -6.22 4.73
C ASN A 40 21.37 -5.18 5.65
N GLY A 41 22.12 -4.15 6.08
CA GLY A 41 21.56 -3.02 6.82
C GLY A 41 20.59 -2.19 5.97
N ALA A 42 20.95 -1.93 4.72
CA ALA A 42 20.13 -1.13 3.81
C ALA A 42 18.89 -1.88 3.30
N LYS A 43 19.01 -3.18 2.98
CA LYS A 43 17.91 -3.94 2.36
C LYS A 43 16.71 -4.12 3.29
N GLY A 44 16.93 -4.12 4.61
CA GLY A 44 15.88 -4.40 5.60
C GLY A 44 14.76 -3.35 5.62
N ALA A 45 15.03 -2.13 5.16
CA ALA A 45 14.02 -1.06 5.16
C ALA A 45 12.80 -1.40 4.27
N VAL A 46 13.03 -2.03 3.11
CA VAL A 46 11.95 -2.44 2.20
C VAL A 46 11.12 -3.55 2.85
N ASP A 47 11.79 -4.59 3.36
CA ASP A 47 11.14 -5.71 4.03
C ASP A 47 10.30 -5.24 5.23
N MET A 48 10.80 -4.26 6.00
CA MET A 48 10.06 -3.67 7.12
C MET A 48 8.82 -2.91 6.67
N SER A 49 8.92 -2.09 5.62
CA SER A 49 7.77 -1.37 5.05
C SER A 49 6.71 -2.34 4.55
N ASP A 50 7.12 -3.39 3.83
CA ASP A 50 6.21 -4.42 3.32
C ASP A 50 5.53 -5.19 4.47
N GLN A 51 6.28 -5.50 5.52
CA GLN A 51 5.75 -6.14 6.72
C GLN A 51 4.70 -5.24 7.42
N MET A 52 4.95 -3.94 7.56
CA MET A 52 3.99 -2.97 8.13
C MET A 52 2.72 -2.85 7.29
N ALA A 53 2.85 -2.89 5.97
CA ALA A 53 1.72 -2.91 5.04
C ALA A 53 0.90 -4.21 5.14
N ALA A 54 1.56 -5.35 5.31
CA ALA A 54 0.93 -6.67 5.34
C ALA A 54 0.05 -6.90 6.58
N TYR A 55 0.49 -6.48 7.77
CA TYR A 55 -0.19 -6.79 9.04
C TYR A 55 -1.62 -6.23 9.19
N SER A 56 -2.04 -5.24 8.41
CA SER A 56 -3.45 -4.79 8.39
C SER A 56 -3.87 -4.27 7.02
N THR A 57 -3.69 -5.13 6.01
CA THR A 57 -4.02 -4.79 4.63
C THR A 57 -5.55 -4.63 4.40
N PRO A 58 -6.02 -3.50 3.83
CA PRO A 58 -7.42 -3.27 3.50
C PRO A 58 -7.82 -3.91 2.16
N LEU A 59 -6.88 -4.56 1.48
CA LEU A 59 -7.12 -5.20 0.20
C LEU A 59 -8.17 -6.32 0.33
N ARG A 60 -9.07 -6.37 -0.64
CA ARG A 60 -10.12 -7.39 -0.76
C ARG A 60 -10.06 -8.00 -2.15
N LYS A 61 -10.68 -9.18 -2.32
CA LYS A 61 -10.80 -9.82 -3.63
C LYS A 61 -11.54 -8.87 -4.58
N SER A 62 -10.92 -8.57 -5.72
CA SER A 62 -11.50 -7.71 -6.76
C SER A 62 -11.08 -8.22 -8.12
N ILE A 63 -12.01 -8.19 -9.09
CA ILE A 63 -11.76 -8.60 -10.48
C ILE A 63 -10.87 -7.57 -11.20
N LYS A 64 -10.98 -6.29 -10.82
CA LYS A 64 -10.31 -5.19 -11.50
C LYS A 64 -8.96 -4.88 -10.85
N TRP A 65 -7.86 -5.26 -11.51
CA TRP A 65 -6.49 -5.11 -10.99
C TRP A 65 -6.12 -3.68 -10.60
N TYR A 66 -6.57 -2.67 -11.37
CA TYR A 66 -6.24 -1.28 -11.10
C TYR A 66 -6.86 -0.76 -9.80
N LYS A 67 -8.04 -1.29 -9.42
CA LYS A 67 -8.67 -0.98 -8.12
C LYS A 67 -7.84 -1.54 -6.97
N LYS A 68 -7.32 -2.77 -7.14
CA LYS A 68 -6.42 -3.42 -6.18
C LYS A 68 -5.14 -2.58 -5.99
N TYR A 69 -4.57 -2.11 -7.09
CA TYR A 69 -3.40 -1.23 -7.06
C TYR A 69 -3.68 0.09 -6.34
N ALA A 70 -4.77 0.78 -6.70
CA ALA A 70 -5.14 2.06 -6.07
C ALA A 70 -5.37 1.91 -4.55
N ILE A 71 -6.08 0.87 -4.12
CA ILE A 71 -6.31 0.58 -2.69
C ILE A 71 -4.98 0.32 -1.97
N ASN A 72 -4.09 -0.47 -2.55
CA ASN A 72 -2.79 -0.75 -1.95
C ASN A 72 -1.94 0.52 -1.84
N LEU A 73 -1.89 1.33 -2.89
CA LEU A 73 -1.12 2.57 -2.89
C LEU A 73 -1.63 3.56 -1.84
N LEU A 74 -2.95 3.78 -1.79
CA LEU A 74 -3.56 4.79 -0.92
C LEU A 74 -3.66 4.35 0.55
N LEU A 75 -4.00 3.09 0.81
CA LEU A 75 -4.32 2.65 2.18
C LEU A 75 -3.23 1.79 2.84
N ASN A 76 -2.25 1.33 2.08
CA ASN A 76 -1.04 0.72 2.64
C ASN A 76 0.14 1.68 2.51
N THR A 77 0.64 1.92 1.30
CA THR A 77 1.90 2.66 1.10
C THR A 77 1.83 4.07 1.64
N ALA A 78 0.79 4.83 1.32
CA ALA A 78 0.65 6.20 1.82
C ALA A 78 0.46 6.25 3.35
N VAL A 79 -0.25 5.28 3.94
CA VAL A 79 -0.45 5.22 5.40
C VAL A 79 0.85 4.87 6.13
N VAL A 80 1.66 3.95 5.59
CA VAL A 80 2.98 3.62 6.16
C VAL A 80 3.89 4.86 6.11
N ASN A 81 3.90 5.59 4.99
CA ASN A 81 4.66 6.83 4.88
C ASN A 81 4.16 7.91 5.86
N ALA A 82 2.84 8.05 6.01
CA ALA A 82 2.24 8.97 6.96
C ALA A 82 2.60 8.62 8.41
N LEU A 83 2.66 7.33 8.75
CA LEU A 83 3.12 6.87 10.06
C LEU A 83 4.59 7.25 10.31
N VAL A 84 5.47 7.02 9.32
CA VAL A 84 6.89 7.40 9.45
C VAL A 84 7.03 8.91 9.68
N LEU A 85 6.27 9.74 8.95
CA LEU A 85 6.24 11.19 9.15
C LEU A 85 5.66 11.59 10.52
N TYR A 86 4.58 10.95 10.95
CA TYR A 86 4.00 11.18 12.27
C TYR A 86 5.03 10.92 13.37
N GLN A 87 5.72 9.77 13.30
CA GLN A 87 6.72 9.39 14.27
C GLN A 87 7.95 10.30 14.24
N SER A 88 8.34 10.81 13.07
CA SER A 88 9.49 11.72 12.95
C SER A 88 9.20 13.10 13.51
N VAL A 89 7.99 13.62 13.35
CA VAL A 89 7.58 14.95 13.82
C VAL A 89 7.23 14.95 15.31
N ILE A 90 6.46 13.96 15.76
CA ILE A 90 5.93 13.92 17.14
C ILE A 90 6.88 13.20 18.10
N GLY A 91 7.80 12.37 17.57
CA GLY A 91 8.74 11.60 18.38
C GLY A 91 8.11 10.43 19.15
N LYS A 92 6.79 10.22 19.02
CA LYS A 92 6.08 9.09 19.64
C LYS A 92 6.03 7.90 18.71
N LYS A 93 6.48 6.74 19.20
CA LYS A 93 6.34 5.46 18.49
C LYS A 93 4.97 4.85 18.79
N ILE A 94 4.19 4.65 17.74
CA ILE A 94 2.89 4.00 17.79
C ILE A 94 2.87 2.80 16.83
N GLN A 95 2.08 1.78 17.16
CA GLN A 95 1.91 0.63 16.26
C GLN A 95 1.04 1.02 15.06
N MET A 96 1.26 0.35 13.93
CA MET A 96 0.50 0.60 12.70
C MET A 96 -1.01 0.39 12.88
N ALA A 97 -1.41 -0.57 13.72
CA ALA A 97 -2.81 -0.85 14.02
C ALA A 97 -3.48 0.33 14.75
N ASP A 98 -2.81 0.88 15.77
CA ASP A 98 -3.32 2.01 16.55
C ASP A 98 -3.42 3.28 15.69
N PHE A 99 -2.40 3.52 14.87
CA PHE A 99 -2.41 4.64 13.93
C PHE A 99 -3.58 4.56 12.95
N ARG A 100 -3.86 3.36 12.41
CA ARG A 100 -5.03 3.15 11.54
C ARG A 100 -6.34 3.39 12.28
N LEU A 101 -6.45 3.00 13.54
CA LEU A 101 -7.64 3.27 14.36
C LEU A 101 -7.85 4.76 14.59
N GLU A 102 -6.79 5.52 14.87
CA GLU A 102 -6.87 6.98 15.00
C GLU A 102 -7.29 7.64 13.69
N LEU A 103 -6.73 7.21 12.56
CA LEU A 103 -7.16 7.68 11.23
C LEU A 103 -8.64 7.37 10.97
N LEU A 104 -9.11 6.17 11.29
CA LEU A 104 -10.52 5.83 11.12
C LEU A 104 -11.43 6.71 11.98
N LYS A 105 -11.06 6.95 13.24
CA LYS A 105 -11.82 7.86 14.12
C LYS A 105 -11.89 9.27 13.55
N SER A 106 -10.78 9.80 13.00
CA SER A 106 -10.78 11.14 12.41
C SER A 106 -11.65 11.23 11.17
N PHE A 107 -11.61 10.23 10.28
CA PHE A 107 -12.46 10.18 9.09
C PHE A 107 -13.95 10.01 9.43
N CYS A 108 -14.29 9.16 10.40
CA CYS A 108 -15.69 8.96 10.81
C CYS A 108 -16.29 10.15 11.58
N SER A 109 -15.44 11.01 12.15
CA SER A 109 -15.90 12.21 12.88
C SER A 109 -16.19 13.38 11.96
N GLN A 110 -15.80 13.32 10.68
CA GLN A 110 -16.19 14.31 9.68
C GLN A 110 -17.67 14.09 9.34
N GLN A 111 -18.53 15.03 9.72
CA GLN A 111 -19.94 15.00 9.33
C GLN A 111 -20.05 15.03 7.81
N ASP A 112 -20.84 14.10 7.25
CA ASP A 112 -21.22 14.14 5.85
C ASP A 112 -21.91 15.48 5.56
N VAL A 113 -21.24 16.36 4.83
CA VAL A 113 -21.94 17.47 4.18
C VAL A 113 -22.94 16.81 3.23
N PRO A 114 -24.25 17.07 3.33
CA PRO A 114 -25.23 16.44 2.48
C PRO A 114 -24.98 16.91 1.03
N ILE A 115 -24.19 16.13 0.29
CA ILE A 115 -24.06 16.29 -1.15
C ILE A 115 -25.42 15.88 -1.70
N ALA A 116 -26.24 16.88 -2.05
CA ALA A 116 -27.50 16.66 -2.75
C ALA A 116 -27.18 15.88 -4.03
N ARG A 117 -27.42 14.56 -4.01
CA ARG A 117 -27.26 13.76 -5.21
C ARG A 117 -28.25 14.31 -6.22
N PRO A 118 -27.82 14.70 -7.45
CA PRO A 118 -28.78 15.09 -8.47
C PRO A 118 -29.79 13.96 -8.61
N ARG A 119 -31.08 14.29 -8.53
CA ARG A 119 -32.15 13.30 -8.65
C ARG A 119 -31.91 12.52 -9.93
N ARG A 120 -31.71 11.20 -9.81
CA ARG A 120 -31.62 10.34 -11.00
C ARG A 120 -32.91 10.52 -11.78
N MET A 121 -32.81 10.92 -13.05
CA MET A 121 -33.97 11.04 -13.92
C MET A 121 -34.62 9.65 -14.03
N ILE A 122 -35.87 9.54 -13.60
CA ILE A 122 -36.61 8.28 -13.70
C ILE A 122 -37.12 8.19 -15.14
N HIS A 123 -36.53 7.28 -15.93
CA HIS A 123 -36.98 7.01 -17.29
C HIS A 123 -38.23 6.13 -17.24
N LYS A 124 -39.39 6.70 -17.57
CA LYS A 124 -40.61 5.93 -17.83
C LYS A 124 -40.68 5.62 -19.33
N LEU A 125 -40.81 4.35 -19.67
CA LEU A 125 -41.03 3.90 -21.04
C LEU A 125 -42.54 3.87 -21.30
N GLN A 126 -43.00 4.55 -22.35
CA GLN A 126 -44.40 4.53 -22.78
C GLN A 126 -44.48 3.96 -24.19
N GLN A 127 -45.49 3.12 -24.41
CA GLN A 127 -45.78 2.59 -25.73
C GLN A 127 -46.61 3.63 -26.49
N LYS A 128 -46.16 4.02 -27.69
CA LYS A 128 -46.93 4.91 -28.56
C LYS A 128 -48.11 4.14 -29.15
N GLU A 129 -49.28 4.78 -29.21
CA GLU A 129 -50.45 4.24 -29.90
C GLU A 129 -50.17 4.19 -31.41
N GLY A 130 -50.38 3.02 -32.03
CA GLY A 130 -50.10 2.79 -33.44
C GLY A 130 -50.11 1.31 -33.82
N GLN A 131 -50.04 1.00 -35.11
CA GLN A 131 -50.01 -0.38 -35.62
C GLN A 131 -48.83 -1.15 -35.00
N ALA A 132 -49.02 -2.44 -34.68
CA ALA A 132 -48.07 -3.28 -33.94
C ALA A 132 -46.63 -3.30 -34.50
N ARG A 133 -46.45 -2.93 -35.77
CA ARG A 133 -45.15 -2.84 -36.46
C ARG A 133 -44.34 -1.58 -36.09
N THR A 134 -44.96 -0.55 -35.50
CA THR A 134 -44.35 0.74 -35.13
C THR A 134 -44.37 1.04 -33.62
N SER A 135 -44.93 0.17 -32.78
CA SER A 135 -45.11 0.38 -31.33
C SER A 135 -43.83 0.10 -30.51
N ARG A 136 -42.72 0.76 -30.83
CA ARG A 136 -41.51 0.72 -30.00
C ARG A 136 -41.75 1.50 -28.69
N ARG A 137 -41.34 0.92 -27.56
CA ARG A 137 -41.31 1.62 -26.27
C ARG A 137 -40.24 2.69 -26.30
N ALA A 138 -40.62 3.95 -26.13
CA ALA A 138 -39.70 5.08 -26.05
C ALA A 138 -39.73 5.69 -24.64
N CYS A 139 -38.62 6.30 -24.21
CA CYS A 139 -38.63 7.05 -22.97
C CYS A 139 -39.46 8.32 -23.16
N VAL A 140 -40.27 8.68 -22.16
CA VAL A 140 -41.06 9.93 -22.19
C VAL A 140 -40.17 11.15 -21.92
N ASN A 141 -39.02 10.94 -21.27
CA ASN A 141 -38.15 12.01 -20.75
C ASN A 141 -36.83 12.15 -21.53
N CYS A 142 -36.66 11.46 -22.67
CA CYS A 142 -35.50 11.55 -23.57
C CYS A 142 -35.96 11.59 -25.02
#